data_AF-A0A3M2SXP7-F1
#
_entry.id   AF-A0A3M2SXP7-F1
#
_cell.length_a   1.000
_cell.length_b   1.000
_cell.length_c   1.000
_cell.angle_alpha   90.00
_cell.angle_beta   90.00
_cell.angle_gamma   90.00
#
_symmetry.space_group_name_H-M   'P 1'
#
loop_
_entity.id
_entity.type
_entity.pdbx_description
1 polymer ?
#
loop_
_entity_poly.entity_id
_entity_poly.type
_entity_poly.pdbx_seq_one_letter_code
_entity_poly.pdbx_strand_id
1 'polypeptide(L)'
;QQQHQGSQTPAPVADPTLPPAPDSPRTFASRQRELARDLVIKEQQIEYLISVLPGIDSSEAQQGDKIRELEGELRGVEKRRDDKVVELREARSRLEKVLGVVEWGVFGERFQSYD
;
A
#
# COMPACT_ATOMS: atom_id res chain seq x y z
N GLN A 1 -52.56 34.47 -44.22
CA GLN A 1 -52.87 34.48 -42.78
C GLN A 1 -52.11 33.28 -42.21
N GLN A 2 -50.98 33.48 -41.52
CA GLN A 2 -50.89 33.73 -40.07
C GLN A 2 -51.73 32.71 -39.28
N GLN A 3 -51.30 32.02 -38.23
CA GLN A 3 -50.08 31.82 -37.43
C GLN A 3 -50.49 30.69 -36.45
N HIS A 4 -49.58 29.82 -35.99
CA HIS A 4 -49.57 29.36 -34.58
C HIS A 4 -48.17 28.84 -34.24
N GLN A 5 -47.34 29.77 -33.76
CA GLN A 5 -46.12 29.49 -33.02
C GLN A 5 -46.53 29.00 -31.62
N GLY A 6 -46.05 27.83 -31.23
CA GLY A 6 -46.11 27.36 -29.84
C GLY A 6 -45.07 28.11 -29.02
N SER A 7 -45.54 29.04 -28.20
CA SER A 7 -44.75 29.85 -27.28
C SER A 7 -44.06 28.95 -26.24
N GLN A 8 -42.74 28.76 -26.37
CA GLN A 8 -41.93 28.29 -25.26
C GLN A 8 -41.75 29.45 -24.29
N THR A 9 -42.45 29.41 -23.16
CA THR A 9 -42.21 30.36 -22.07
C THR A 9 -40.87 30.00 -21.40
N PRO A 10 -39.91 30.93 -21.32
CA PRO A 10 -38.67 30.67 -20.59
C PRO A 10 -38.97 30.60 -19.09
N ALA A 11 -38.51 29.55 -18.42
CA ALA A 11 -38.56 29.46 -16.96
C ALA A 11 -37.80 30.65 -16.34
N PRO A 12 -38.30 31.26 -15.25
CA PRO A 12 -37.65 32.42 -14.66
C PRO A 12 -36.28 32.02 -14.11
N VAL A 13 -35.25 32.75 -14.52
CA VAL A 13 -33.91 32.71 -13.92
C VAL A 13 -34.01 33.13 -12.46
N ALA A 14 -33.76 32.21 -11.53
CA ALA A 14 -33.77 32.49 -10.11
C ALA A 14 -32.54 33.33 -9.71
N ASP A 15 -32.76 34.40 -8.93
CA ASP A 15 -31.71 35.25 -8.39
C ASP A 15 -30.82 34.45 -7.39
N PRO A 16 -29.50 34.32 -7.65
CA PRO A 16 -28.61 33.50 -6.82
C PRO A 16 -28.32 34.08 -5.42
N THR A 17 -28.77 35.30 -5.13
CA THR A 17 -28.61 35.93 -3.80
C THR A 17 -29.75 35.60 -2.84
N LEU A 18 -30.85 35.03 -3.33
CA LEU A 18 -31.96 34.56 -2.51
C LEU A 18 -31.74 33.11 -2.06
N PRO A 19 -32.13 32.75 -0.82
CA PRO A 19 -32.11 31.35 -0.39
C PRO A 19 -32.96 30.51 -1.34
N PRO A 20 -32.52 29.27 -1.66
CA PRO A 20 -33.30 28.39 -2.51
C PRO A 20 -34.68 28.15 -1.91
N ALA A 21 -35.68 28.04 -2.77
CA ALA A 21 -37.03 27.71 -2.34
C ALA A 21 -37.02 26.40 -1.52
N PRO A 22 -37.80 26.30 -0.43
CA PRO A 22 -37.90 25.09 0.35
C PRO A 22 -38.29 23.91 -0.53
N ASP A 23 -37.68 22.75 -0.26
CA ASP A 23 -38.06 21.51 -0.90
C ASP A 23 -39.55 21.19 -0.67
N SER A 24 -40.19 20.54 -1.64
CA SER A 24 -41.52 19.99 -1.40
C SER A 24 -41.48 18.99 -0.23
N PRO A 25 -42.57 18.84 0.55
CA PRO A 25 -42.61 17.86 1.65
C PRO A 25 -42.24 16.43 1.22
N ARG A 26 -42.59 16.04 -0.02
CA ARG A 26 -42.22 14.75 -0.61
C ARG A 26 -40.72 14.64 -0.86
N THR A 27 -40.10 15.67 -1.42
CA THR A 27 -38.65 15.72 -1.67
C THR A 27 -37.88 15.67 -0.36
N PHE A 28 -38.29 16.47 0.62
CA PHE A 28 -37.69 16.49 1.96
C PHE A 28 -37.76 15.12 2.64
N ALA A 29 -38.95 14.50 2.68
CA ALA A 29 -39.12 13.16 3.26
C ALA A 29 -38.30 12.08 2.51
N SER A 30 -38.15 12.21 1.19
CA SER A 30 -37.30 11.30 0.40
C SER A 30 -35.82 11.44 0.79
N ARG A 31 -35.31 12.68 0.86
CA ARG A 31 -33.92 12.97 1.24
C ARG A 31 -33.63 12.57 2.68
N GLN A 32 -34.58 12.74 3.59
CA GLN A 32 -34.43 12.27 4.97
C GLN A 32 -34.25 10.75 5.06
N ARG A 33 -35.01 9.97 4.27
CA ARG A 33 -34.84 8.50 4.22
C ARG A 33 -33.51 8.09 3.59
N GLU A 34 -33.07 8.81 2.56
CA GLU A 34 -31.76 8.59 1.94
C GLU A 34 -30.64 8.84 2.94
N LEU A 35 -30.64 9.99 3.62
CA LEU A 35 -29.67 10.30 4.66
C LEU A 35 -29.68 9.27 5.79
N ALA A 36 -30.86 8.84 6.26
CA ALA A 36 -30.97 7.82 7.29
C ALA A 36 -30.34 6.48 6.84
N ARG A 37 -30.57 6.07 5.59
CA ARG A 37 -29.96 4.87 5.02
C ARG A 37 -28.44 5.01 4.95
N ASP A 38 -27.95 6.15 4.48
CA ASP A 38 -26.52 6.41 4.38
C ASP A 38 -25.83 6.38 5.74
N LEU A 39 -26.46 6.97 6.76
CA LEU A 39 -25.95 6.94 8.13
C LEU A 39 -25.82 5.50 8.65
N VAL A 40 -26.84 4.66 8.44
CA VAL A 40 -26.79 3.23 8.83
C VAL A 40 -25.67 2.49 8.09
N ILE A 41 -25.52 2.74 6.79
CA ILE A 41 -24.43 2.12 6.01
C ILE A 41 -23.07 2.57 6.54
N LYS A 42 -22.91 3.86 6.86
CA LYS A 42 -21.66 4.41 7.40
C LYS A 42 -21.34 3.89 8.78
N GLU A 43 -22.34 3.73 9.65
CA GLU A 43 -22.18 3.06 10.94
C GLU A 43 -21.62 1.64 10.76
N GLN A 44 -22.24 0.82 9.91
CA GLN A 44 -21.77 -0.54 9.64
C GLN A 44 -20.34 -0.57 9.08
N GLN A 45 -19.97 0.39 8.23
CA GLN A 45 -18.60 0.52 7.73
C GLN A 45 -17.61 0.86 8.85
N ILE A 46 -17.99 1.73 9.79
CA ILE A 46 -17.15 2.08 10.94
C ILE A 46 -16.98 0.89 11.86
N GLU A 47 -18.05 0.18 12.20
CA GLU A 47 -18.00 -1.02 13.04
C GLU A 47 -17.12 -2.11 12.43
N TYR A 48 -17.26 -2.32 11.12
CA TYR A 48 -16.37 -3.23 10.39
C TYR A 48 -14.91 -2.78 10.51
N LEU A 49 -14.60 -1.50 10.26
CA LEU A 49 -13.23 -0.99 10.37
C LEU A 49 -12.65 -1.19 11.77
N ILE A 50 -13.44 -0.91 12.81
CA ILE A 50 -13.04 -1.13 14.22
C ILE A 50 -12.72 -2.61 14.44
N SER A 51 -13.57 -3.52 13.96
CA SER A 51 -13.39 -4.98 14.12
C SER A 51 -12.13 -5.54 13.46
N VAL A 52 -11.59 -4.85 12.44
CA VAL A 52 -10.37 -5.26 11.73
C VAL A 52 -9.14 -4.41 12.08
N LEU A 53 -9.22 -3.54 13.09
CA LEU A 53 -8.08 -2.75 13.52
C LEU A 53 -6.97 -3.67 14.05
N PRO A 54 -5.76 -3.64 13.46
CA PRO A 54 -4.67 -4.48 13.89
C PRO A 54 -4.24 -4.10 15.31
N GLY A 55 -4.16 -5.10 16.19
CA GLY A 55 -3.75 -4.89 17.58
C GLY A 55 -4.81 -4.25 18.48
N ILE A 56 -6.07 -4.18 18.05
CA ILE A 56 -7.20 -3.65 18.86
C ILE A 56 -7.39 -4.41 20.19
N ASP A 57 -7.10 -5.72 20.19
CA ASP A 57 -7.19 -6.58 21.38
C ASP A 57 -5.89 -6.61 22.21
N SER A 58 -4.82 -5.94 21.74
CA SER A 58 -3.51 -5.96 22.39
C SER A 58 -3.30 -4.69 23.21
N SER A 59 -2.79 -4.83 24.43
CA SER A 59 -2.38 -3.67 25.24
C SER A 59 -1.11 -3.02 24.70
N GLU A 60 -0.90 -1.74 24.99
CA GLU A 60 0.33 -1.02 24.61
C GLU A 60 1.60 -1.72 25.13
N ALA A 61 1.54 -2.28 26.35
CA ALA A 61 2.64 -3.05 26.91
C ALA A 61 2.95 -4.30 26.08
N GLN A 62 1.93 -5.07 25.68
CA GLN A 62 2.09 -6.24 24.82
C GLN A 62 2.62 -5.86 23.43
N GLN A 63 2.13 -4.76 22.86
CA GLN A 63 2.63 -4.24 21.58
C GLN A 63 4.11 -3.82 21.70
N GLY A 64 4.48 -3.15 22.79
CA GLY A 64 5.86 -2.76 23.08
C GLY A 64 6.79 -3.97 23.29
N ASP A 65 6.33 -5.00 24.00
CA ASP A 65 7.06 -6.26 24.15
C ASP A 65 7.27 -6.94 22.80
N LYS A 66 6.23 -6.96 21.95
CA LYS A 66 6.32 -7.53 20.61
C LYS A 66 7.31 -6.80 19.72
N ILE A 67 7.35 -5.47 19.80
CA ILE A 67 8.33 -4.65 19.07
C ILE A 67 9.75 -5.03 19.51
N ARG A 68 10.01 -5.10 20.82
CA ARG A 68 11.33 -5.45 21.35
C ARG A 68 11.79 -6.85 20.96
N GLU A 69 10.86 -7.81 20.95
CA GLU A 69 11.12 -9.17 20.45
C GLU A 69 11.51 -9.15 18.97
N LEU A 70 10.70 -8.51 18.13
CA LEU A 70 10.93 -8.42 16.68
C LEU A 70 12.25 -7.71 16.35
N GLU A 71 12.61 -6.66 17.09
CA GLU A 71 13.92 -6.02 16.95
C GLU A 71 15.08 -6.97 17.30
N GLY A 72 14.91 -7.80 18.33
CA GLY A 72 15.88 -8.83 18.71
C GLY A 72 16.06 -9.87 17.62
N GLU A 73 14.95 -10.37 17.07
CA GLU A 73 14.95 -11.31 15.94
C GLU A 73 15.62 -10.69 14.70
N LEU A 74 15.28 -9.45 14.37
CA LEU A 74 15.84 -8.73 13.23
C LEU A 74 17.37 -8.61 13.34
N ARG A 75 17.87 -8.18 14.51
CA ARG A 75 19.32 -8.13 14.79
C ARG A 75 19.98 -9.50 14.62
N GLY A 76 19.32 -10.57 15.07
CA GLY A 76 19.81 -11.94 14.91
C GLY A 76 19.85 -12.40 13.45
N VAL A 77 18.84 -12.05 12.64
CA VAL A 77 18.81 -12.32 11.20
C VAL A 77 19.91 -11.55 10.47
N GLU A 78 20.09 -10.27 10.77
CA GLU A 78 21.13 -9.43 10.17
C GLU A 78 22.53 -9.95 10.47
N LYS A 79 22.80 -10.33 11.73
CA LYS A 79 24.09 -10.94 12.09
C LYS A 79 24.37 -12.20 11.27
N ARG A 80 23.37 -13.10 11.15
CA ARG A 80 23.51 -14.31 10.34
C ARG A 80 23.76 -14.00 8.87
N ARG A 81 23.10 -12.98 8.33
CA ARG A 81 23.35 -12.51 6.96
C ARG A 81 24.81 -12.07 6.81
N ASP A 82 25.32 -11.28 7.73
CA ASP A 82 26.68 -10.74 7.67
C ASP A 82 27.73 -11.84 7.79
N ASP A 83 27.55 -12.78 8.73
CA ASP A 83 28.41 -13.96 8.87
C ASP A 83 28.46 -14.78 7.56
N LYS A 84 27.30 -14.97 6.90
CA LYS A 84 27.23 -15.69 5.62
C LYS A 84 27.90 -14.94 4.48
N VAL A 85 27.85 -13.61 4.47
CA VAL A 85 28.58 -12.80 3.48
C VAL A 85 30.09 -12.96 3.66
N VAL A 86 30.58 -13.02 4.90
CA VAL A 86 32.00 -13.27 5.19
C VAL A 86 32.41 -14.67 4.71
N GLU A 87 31.64 -15.70 5.07
CA GLU A 87 31.89 -17.09 4.65
C GLU A 87 31.94 -17.22 3.12
N LEU A 88 31.03 -16.57 2.39
CA LEU A 88 31.02 -16.54 0.93
C LEU A 88 32.26 -15.88 0.35
N ARG A 89 32.74 -14.78 0.96
CA ARG A 89 33.98 -14.11 0.52
C ARG A 89 35.20 -15.00 0.69
N GLU A 90 35.29 -15.72 1.81
CA GLU A 90 36.38 -16.66 2.04
C GLU A 90 36.34 -17.84 1.06
N ALA A 91 35.16 -18.43 0.85
CA ALA A 91 34.97 -19.50 -0.12
C ALA A 91 35.37 -19.06 -1.54
N ARG A 92 34.95 -17.85 -1.94
CA ARG A 92 35.38 -17.24 -3.21
C ARG A 92 36.90 -17.10 -3.27
N SER A 93 37.54 -16.54 -2.25
CA SER A 93 39.00 -16.38 -2.25
C SER A 93 39.74 -17.72 -2.40
N ARG A 94 39.25 -18.79 -1.77
CA ARG A 94 39.82 -20.14 -1.94
C ARG A 94 39.63 -20.64 -3.38
N LEU A 95 38.46 -20.42 -3.97
CA LEU A 95 38.19 -20.80 -5.37
C LEU A 95 39.11 -20.07 -6.35
N GLU A 96 39.29 -18.75 -6.19
CA GLU A 96 40.20 -17.95 -7.04
C GLU A 96 41.64 -18.45 -6.96
N LYS A 97 42.12 -18.86 -5.77
CA LYS A 97 43.46 -19.43 -5.62
C LYS A 97 43.61 -20.74 -6.39
N VAL A 98 42.63 -21.64 -6.29
CA VAL A 98 42.66 -22.92 -7.02
C VAL A 98 42.61 -22.66 -8.53
N LEU A 99 41.75 -21.74 -8.98
CA LEU A 99 41.63 -21.39 -10.39
C LEU A 99 42.93 -20.78 -10.93
N GLY A 100 43.58 -19.89 -10.18
CA GLY A 100 44.86 -19.30 -10.58
C GLY A 100 46.00 -20.33 -10.70
N VAL A 101 46.02 -21.36 -9.84
CA VAL A 101 46.99 -22.47 -9.97
C VAL A 101 46.72 -23.31 -11.22
N VAL A 102 45.44 -23.61 -11.51
CA VAL A 102 45.06 -24.35 -12.72
C VAL A 102 45.39 -23.54 -13.98
N GLU A 103 45.13 -22.23 -13.96
CA GLU A 103 45.47 -21.32 -15.05
C GLU A 103 46.99 -21.37 -15.31
N TRP A 104 47.82 -21.22 -14.28
CA TRP A 104 49.27 -21.32 -14.42
C TRP A 104 49.76 -22.69 -14.91
N GLY A 105 49.15 -23.79 -14.45
CA GLY A 105 49.51 -25.13 -14.92
C GLY A 105 49.17 -25.36 -16.40
N VAL A 106 47.94 -25.00 -16.81
CA VAL A 106 47.45 -25.20 -18.19
C VAL A 106 48.16 -24.29 -19.19
N PHE A 107 48.49 -23.05 -18.80
CA PHE A 107 49.23 -22.13 -19.67
C PHE A 107 50.75 -22.35 -19.59
N GLY A 108 51.31 -22.74 -18.44
CA GLY A 108 52.73 -23.01 -18.26
C GLY A 108 53.24 -24.22 -19.04
N GLU A 109 52.46 -25.32 -19.09
CA GLU A 109 52.81 -26.50 -19.90
C GLU A 109 52.82 -26.21 -21.41
N ARG A 110 52.04 -25.22 -21.87
CA ARG A 110 51.98 -24.83 -23.28
C ARG A 110 53.20 -24.03 -23.76
N PHE A 111 53.90 -23.34 -22.85
CA PHE A 111 55.09 -22.55 -23.19
C PHE A 111 56.41 -23.32 -23.04
N GLN A 112 56.45 -24.46 -22.34
CA GLN A 112 57.63 -25.33 -22.26
C GLN A 112 57.80 -26.27 -23.48
N SER A 113 56.84 -26.33 -24.39
CA SER A 113 56.91 -27.17 -25.60
C SER A 113 57.55 -26.46 -26.81
N TYR A 114 58.17 -25.30 -26.61
CA TYR A 114 58.93 -24.55 -27.62
C TYR A 114 60.30 -24.12 -27.03
N ASP A 115 61.17 -25.11 -26.77
CA ASP A 115 62.63 -24.96 -26.78
C ASP A 115 63.23 -26.26 -27.34
#